data_AF-A0A9E0MPU0-F1
#
_entry.id   AF-A0A9E0MPU0-F1
#
_cell.length_a   1.000
_cell.length_b   1.000
_cell.length_c   1.000
_cell.angle_alpha   90.00
_cell.angle_beta   90.00
_cell.angle_gamma   90.00
#
_symmetry.space_group_name_H-M   'P 1'
#
loop_
_entity.id
_entity.type
_entity.pdbx_description
1 polymer ?
#
loop_
_entity_poly.entity_id
_entity_poly.type
_entity_poly.pdbx_seq_one_letter_code
_entity_poly.pdbx_strand_id
1 'polypeptide(L)'
;MTRVRVTCLPRLVLSLAIMSCGDGGASRPDAAVLDAAVIDGAVIDGAIDGAVIDGAVIDGAVIDGAVIDGAVIDGAVIDAALVDAVQLDASPPDAMVCRELVCGVTRLAPTGDLDTRGLASDGTHVYWSNDRAGLSRVPVGGGAVEPIAADQVPSGGFSPGSDVALDATHIYWAFRDSGTVWRRAKAGGPTELLITGQDGINRLALTATEVLWTNDLLDNVMRMPKAGGAPVAIATGQTGAYDLAVDATHVYWADQLGQGLRRAPLAGGAVETLVPGGAPRMLALDATDVYWLDEATEEIFRRPKAGGATVTLVTGVGTIYGFAIDGTNLYWTTDDVVSRRPKTLASAAVALASCFPDIYAPYLLRVQGATLYWATRYLNAADGIQQVPAQATCL
;
A
#
# COMPACT_ATOMS: atom_id res chain seq x y z
N MET A 1 42.94 12.33 -12.88
CA MET A 1 42.30 11.51 -13.92
C MET A 1 43.35 10.64 -14.61
N THR A 2 43.60 9.45 -14.06
CA THR A 2 44.46 8.46 -14.70
C THR A 2 43.52 7.39 -15.27
N ARG A 3 43.19 7.49 -16.56
CA ARG A 3 42.38 6.45 -17.24
C ARG A 3 43.29 5.27 -17.55
N VAL A 4 43.14 4.17 -16.82
CA VAL A 4 43.74 2.90 -17.23
C VAL A 4 42.81 2.29 -18.28
N ARG A 5 43.19 2.40 -19.57
CA ARG A 5 42.55 1.64 -20.65
C ARG A 5 43.16 0.24 -20.65
N VAL A 6 42.39 -0.76 -20.24
CA VAL A 6 42.73 -2.17 -20.51
C VAL A 6 41.97 -2.57 -21.78
N THR A 7 42.65 -2.63 -22.92
CA THR A 7 42.11 -3.20 -24.16
C THR A 7 42.11 -4.73 -24.05
N CYS A 8 40.92 -5.35 -24.01
CA CYS A 8 40.74 -6.79 -23.89
C CYS A 8 41.09 -7.55 -25.20
N LEU A 9 41.90 -8.60 -25.06
CA LEU A 9 41.92 -9.75 -25.97
C LEU A 9 40.93 -10.80 -25.43
N PRO A 10 40.28 -11.60 -26.28
CA PRO A 10 39.23 -12.52 -25.85
C PRO A 10 39.87 -13.67 -25.08
N ARG A 11 39.45 -13.85 -23.82
CA ARG A 11 39.88 -14.85 -22.82
C ARG A 11 41.08 -14.45 -21.97
N LEU A 12 40.82 -13.67 -20.93
CA LEU A 12 41.57 -13.75 -19.68
C LEU A 12 40.57 -13.77 -18.52
N VAL A 13 40.68 -14.78 -17.65
CA VAL A 13 40.01 -14.81 -16.33
C VAL A 13 40.73 -13.79 -15.47
N LEU A 14 40.05 -12.70 -15.08
CA LEU A 14 40.64 -11.68 -14.22
C LEU A 14 40.43 -12.07 -12.75
N SER A 15 41.32 -12.88 -12.18
CA SER A 15 41.40 -13.02 -10.72
C SER A 15 42.06 -11.77 -10.15
N LEU A 16 41.29 -10.71 -9.93
CA LEU A 16 41.78 -9.49 -9.28
C LEU A 16 41.57 -9.60 -7.77
N ALA A 17 42.53 -10.24 -7.08
CA ALA A 17 42.66 -10.09 -5.63
C ALA A 17 43.30 -8.73 -5.34
N ILE A 18 42.51 -7.69 -5.06
CA ILE A 18 43.05 -6.46 -4.46
C ILE A 18 43.14 -6.68 -2.95
N MET A 19 44.37 -6.95 -2.54
CA MET A 19 44.89 -7.04 -1.18
C MET A 19 44.32 -5.96 -0.24
N SER A 20 43.87 -6.40 0.93
CA SER A 20 43.95 -5.61 2.16
C SER A 20 45.39 -5.14 2.36
N CYS A 21 45.61 -3.85 2.64
CA CYS A 21 46.76 -3.38 3.42
C CYS A 21 46.35 -2.15 4.24
N GLY A 22 46.54 -2.25 5.57
CA GLY A 22 46.54 -1.10 6.46
C GLY A 22 47.75 -0.18 6.24
N ASP A 23 47.63 1.01 6.84
CA ASP A 23 48.64 2.03 7.14
C ASP A 23 49.56 2.52 6.02
N GLY A 24 49.28 3.74 5.55
CA GLY A 24 50.24 4.59 4.84
C GLY A 24 49.68 5.18 3.54
N GLY A 25 49.69 6.50 3.43
CA GLY A 25 49.01 7.25 2.36
C GLY A 25 49.35 6.79 0.94
N ALA A 26 48.34 6.30 0.22
CA ALA A 26 48.31 6.18 -1.22
C ALA A 26 46.88 6.51 -1.70
N SER A 27 46.78 7.39 -2.69
CA SER A 27 45.52 7.92 -3.23
C SER A 27 44.59 6.80 -3.73
N ARG A 28 43.34 6.79 -3.23
CA ARG A 28 42.24 5.96 -3.75
C ARG A 28 42.01 6.27 -5.24
N PRO A 29 41.83 5.27 -6.12
CA PRO A 29 41.41 5.52 -7.49
C PRO A 29 39.92 5.93 -7.54
N ASP A 30 39.62 7.11 -8.08
CA ASP A 30 38.29 7.76 -8.04
C ASP A 30 37.20 7.17 -8.97
N ALA A 31 37.42 6.03 -9.63
CA ALA A 31 36.42 5.20 -10.34
C ALA A 31 37.12 4.18 -11.23
N ALA A 32 36.62 2.94 -11.27
CA ALA A 32 36.97 1.94 -12.27
C ALA A 32 35.79 1.69 -13.20
N VAL A 33 36.02 1.64 -14.51
CA VAL A 33 35.01 1.22 -15.50
C VAL A 33 35.41 -0.14 -16.06
N LEU A 34 34.55 -1.15 -15.89
CA LEU A 34 34.70 -2.50 -16.41
C LEU A 34 33.71 -2.69 -17.57
N ASP A 35 34.20 -2.63 -18.80
CA ASP A 35 33.39 -2.75 -20.02
C ASP A 35 33.59 -4.14 -20.65
N ALA A 36 32.50 -4.88 -20.87
CA ALA A 36 32.44 -6.21 -21.47
C ALA A 36 33.38 -7.27 -20.82
N ALA A 37 33.61 -7.18 -19.51
CA ALA A 37 34.49 -8.07 -18.77
C ALA A 37 33.83 -9.41 -18.41
N VAL A 38 34.60 -10.47 -18.17
CA VAL A 38 34.12 -11.68 -17.47
C VAL A 38 34.68 -11.67 -16.05
N ILE A 39 33.81 -11.64 -15.05
CA ILE A 39 34.12 -11.53 -13.63
C ILE A 39 33.67 -12.83 -12.98
N ASP A 40 34.60 -13.64 -12.48
CA ASP A 40 34.31 -14.95 -11.86
C ASP A 40 34.86 -14.97 -10.43
N GLY A 41 33.99 -15.14 -9.44
CA GLY A 41 34.33 -15.28 -8.02
C GLY A 41 35.00 -14.07 -7.36
N ALA A 42 34.85 -12.86 -7.94
CA ALA A 42 35.54 -11.66 -7.47
C ALA A 42 34.77 -10.96 -6.33
N VAL A 43 35.50 -10.27 -5.42
CA VAL A 43 34.89 -9.33 -4.46
C VAL A 43 35.18 -7.91 -4.92
N ILE A 44 34.14 -7.14 -5.19
CA ILE A 44 34.14 -5.72 -5.52
C ILE A 44 33.55 -4.99 -4.31
N ASP A 45 34.39 -4.68 -3.32
CA ASP A 45 34.01 -3.96 -2.09
C ASP A 45 34.48 -2.49 -2.19
N GLY A 46 33.91 -1.59 -1.37
CA GLY A 46 33.96 -0.11 -1.35
C GLY A 46 35.33 0.58 -1.31
N ALA A 47 36.40 -0.08 -1.75
CA ALA A 47 37.64 0.54 -2.19
C ALA A 47 37.50 1.30 -3.53
N ILE A 48 36.43 1.06 -4.31
CA ILE A 48 36.11 1.77 -5.56
C ILE A 48 34.70 2.35 -5.46
N ASP A 49 34.55 3.43 -4.70
CA ASP A 49 33.30 4.21 -4.65
C ASP A 49 32.99 4.71 -6.08
N GLY A 50 31.91 4.20 -6.69
CA GLY A 50 31.52 4.56 -8.07
C GLY A 50 32.11 3.71 -9.20
N ALA A 51 32.41 2.43 -8.98
CA ALA A 51 32.73 1.52 -10.08
C ALA A 51 31.54 1.39 -11.05
N VAL A 52 31.79 1.43 -12.36
CA VAL A 52 30.79 1.21 -13.42
C VAL A 52 31.11 -0.08 -14.16
N ILE A 53 30.20 -1.04 -14.15
CA ILE A 53 30.30 -2.31 -14.87
C ILE A 53 29.31 -2.24 -16.03
N ASP A 54 29.79 -2.22 -17.27
CA ASP A 54 28.96 -2.12 -18.48
C ASP A 54 29.15 -3.38 -19.33
N GLY A 55 28.07 -4.09 -19.67
CA GLY A 55 28.13 -5.22 -20.61
C GLY A 55 28.88 -6.47 -20.13
N ALA A 56 29.19 -6.61 -18.84
CA ALA A 56 30.03 -7.70 -18.31
C ALA A 56 29.27 -9.03 -18.14
N VAL A 57 29.97 -10.17 -18.05
CA VAL A 57 29.44 -11.45 -17.56
C VAL A 57 29.99 -11.69 -16.17
N ILE A 58 29.14 -11.84 -15.16
CA ILE A 58 29.51 -12.00 -13.75
C ILE A 58 29.05 -13.39 -13.30
N ASP A 59 29.96 -14.18 -12.72
CA ASP A 59 29.68 -15.49 -12.13
C ASP A 59 30.21 -15.50 -10.68
N GLY A 60 29.36 -15.76 -9.69
CA GLY A 60 29.82 -16.00 -8.30
C GLY A 60 30.49 -14.84 -7.56
N ALA A 61 30.35 -13.58 -8.03
CA ALA A 61 31.03 -12.42 -7.44
C ALA A 61 30.29 -11.82 -6.23
N VAL A 62 30.98 -11.12 -5.33
CA VAL A 62 30.38 -10.25 -4.29
C VAL A 62 30.60 -8.79 -4.69
N ILE A 63 29.55 -7.97 -4.76
CA ILE A 63 29.63 -6.57 -5.21
C ILE A 63 28.98 -5.68 -4.15
N ASP A 64 29.68 -4.64 -3.69
CA ASP A 64 29.21 -3.62 -2.76
C ASP A 64 29.49 -2.22 -3.35
N GLY A 65 28.45 -1.45 -3.65
CA GLY A 65 28.56 -0.03 -4.04
C GLY A 65 28.93 0.29 -5.50
N ALA A 66 28.55 -0.55 -6.47
CA ALA A 66 28.82 -0.34 -7.91
C ALA A 66 27.57 0.06 -8.74
N VAL A 67 27.79 0.62 -9.94
CA VAL A 67 26.77 0.80 -10.99
C VAL A 67 26.96 -0.32 -12.02
N ILE A 68 25.92 -1.07 -12.35
CA ILE A 68 25.94 -2.16 -13.32
C ILE A 68 24.93 -1.86 -14.42
N ASP A 69 25.38 -1.83 -15.68
CA ASP A 69 24.58 -1.62 -16.88
C ASP A 69 24.82 -2.78 -17.86
N GLY A 70 23.76 -3.40 -18.41
CA GLY A 70 23.89 -4.36 -19.51
C GLY A 70 24.63 -5.67 -19.23
N ALA A 71 24.88 -6.03 -17.97
CA ALA A 71 25.63 -7.24 -17.60
C ALA A 71 24.80 -8.54 -17.63
N VAL A 72 25.43 -9.70 -17.72
CA VAL A 72 24.85 -11.04 -17.52
C VAL A 72 25.36 -11.58 -16.19
N ILE A 73 24.48 -11.92 -15.25
CA ILE A 73 24.88 -12.32 -13.89
C ILE A 73 24.39 -13.74 -13.57
N ASP A 74 25.31 -14.57 -13.07
CA ASP A 74 25.07 -15.88 -12.49
C ASP A 74 25.71 -15.93 -11.08
N GLY A 75 25.03 -16.49 -10.08
CA GLY A 75 25.60 -16.75 -8.74
C GLY A 75 26.17 -15.58 -7.91
N ALA A 76 26.02 -14.30 -8.29
CA ALA A 76 26.63 -13.17 -7.58
C ALA A 76 25.80 -12.65 -6.37
N VAL A 77 26.48 -12.19 -5.32
CA VAL A 77 25.93 -11.46 -4.17
C VAL A 77 26.13 -9.97 -4.39
N ILE A 78 25.05 -9.18 -4.39
CA ILE A 78 25.11 -7.74 -4.66
C ILE A 78 24.48 -6.98 -3.49
N ASP A 79 25.24 -6.04 -2.91
CA ASP A 79 24.85 -5.13 -1.85
C ASP A 79 25.04 -3.67 -2.34
N ALA A 80 24.15 -2.77 -1.95
CA ALA A 80 24.19 -1.33 -2.23
C ALA A 80 24.53 -0.88 -3.70
N ALA A 81 24.25 -1.70 -4.72
CA ALA A 81 24.55 -1.41 -6.13
C ALA A 81 23.34 -0.85 -6.91
N LEU A 82 23.59 0.00 -7.92
CA LEU A 82 22.59 0.46 -8.88
C LEU A 82 22.65 -0.42 -10.14
N VAL A 83 21.56 -1.10 -10.49
CA VAL A 83 21.52 -2.07 -11.61
C VAL A 83 20.53 -1.63 -12.70
N ASP A 84 20.96 -1.62 -13.95
CA ASP A 84 20.16 -1.36 -15.16
C ASP A 84 20.42 -2.43 -16.24
N ALA A 85 19.37 -2.83 -16.97
CA ALA A 85 19.44 -3.73 -18.14
C ALA A 85 20.22 -5.08 -18.00
N VAL A 86 20.18 -5.75 -16.84
CA VAL A 86 20.91 -7.03 -16.59
C VAL A 86 20.13 -8.29 -17.00
N GLN A 87 20.81 -9.30 -17.56
CA GLN A 87 20.26 -10.66 -17.78
C GLN A 87 20.72 -11.66 -16.72
N LEU A 88 19.84 -12.57 -16.34
CA LEU A 88 19.98 -13.40 -15.15
C LEU A 88 19.73 -14.89 -15.50
N ASP A 89 20.79 -15.71 -15.61
CA ASP A 89 20.67 -17.16 -15.84
C ASP A 89 20.40 -17.87 -14.50
N ALA A 90 19.60 -18.94 -14.49
CA ALA A 90 18.91 -19.43 -13.29
C ALA A 90 19.46 -20.75 -12.74
N SER A 91 19.79 -20.79 -11.44
CA SER A 91 19.63 -21.91 -10.48
C SER A 91 19.94 -21.41 -9.05
N PRO A 92 19.19 -21.78 -7.99
CA PRO A 92 19.17 -21.00 -6.74
C PRO A 92 20.26 -21.42 -5.75
N PRO A 93 20.86 -20.45 -5.02
CA PRO A 93 21.31 -20.65 -3.66
C PRO A 93 20.46 -19.84 -2.66
N ASP A 94 20.41 -20.33 -1.43
CA ASP A 94 19.62 -19.86 -0.29
C ASP A 94 19.88 -18.39 0.09
N ALA A 95 19.17 -17.45 -0.54
CA ALA A 95 18.77 -16.15 -0.02
C ALA A 95 17.81 -15.52 -1.04
N MET A 96 16.63 -15.10 -0.59
CA MET A 96 15.58 -14.53 -1.42
C MET A 96 16.03 -13.17 -1.98
N VAL A 97 16.65 -13.17 -3.16
CA VAL A 97 16.91 -11.97 -3.96
C VAL A 97 15.80 -11.88 -5.01
N CYS A 98 14.94 -10.87 -4.86
CA CYS A 98 13.77 -10.59 -5.69
C CYS A 98 14.16 -10.45 -7.18
N ARG A 99 13.92 -11.49 -8.00
CA ARG A 99 13.98 -11.36 -9.47
C ARG A 99 12.65 -10.78 -9.98
N GLU A 100 12.80 -9.71 -10.74
CA GLU A 100 11.83 -8.95 -11.53
C GLU A 100 10.53 -9.68 -11.89
N LEU A 101 9.41 -9.21 -11.33
CA LEU A 101 8.14 -9.10 -12.08
C LEU A 101 7.17 -8.14 -11.37
N VAL A 102 7.41 -6.84 -11.50
CA VAL A 102 6.42 -5.81 -11.15
C VAL A 102 5.53 -5.59 -12.39
N CYS A 103 4.59 -6.51 -12.65
CA CYS A 103 3.75 -6.43 -13.84
C CYS A 103 2.77 -5.25 -13.77
N GLY A 104 2.98 -4.23 -14.62
CA GLY A 104 2.00 -3.18 -14.87
C GLY A 104 1.72 -2.26 -13.68
N VAL A 105 2.57 -2.27 -12.64
CA VAL A 105 2.45 -1.30 -11.54
C VAL A 105 2.93 0.06 -12.01
N THR A 106 2.13 1.08 -11.76
CA THR A 106 2.47 2.48 -12.02
C THR A 106 2.49 3.24 -10.71
N ARG A 107 3.61 3.90 -10.41
CA ARG A 107 3.71 4.85 -9.29
C ARG A 107 3.08 6.18 -9.69
N LEU A 108 2.07 6.61 -8.95
CA LEU A 108 1.33 7.84 -9.22
C LEU A 108 1.88 9.06 -8.51
N ALA A 109 2.32 8.88 -7.26
CA ALA A 109 2.82 9.97 -6.44
C ALA A 109 3.82 9.43 -5.41
N PRO A 110 4.91 10.16 -5.11
CA PRO A 110 5.61 9.98 -3.85
C PRO A 110 4.74 10.50 -2.70
N THR A 111 4.57 9.74 -1.63
CA THR A 111 3.87 10.23 -0.43
C THR A 111 4.84 10.83 0.59
N GLY A 112 6.15 10.57 0.48
CA GLY A 112 7.19 11.28 1.25
C GLY A 112 7.18 10.99 2.75
N ASP A 113 7.21 9.72 3.14
CA ASP A 113 7.20 9.22 4.53
C ASP A 113 5.91 9.57 5.31
N LEU A 114 4.79 9.72 4.60
CA LEU A 114 3.51 10.12 5.18
C LEU A 114 2.57 8.91 5.28
N ASP A 115 2.46 8.37 6.49
CA ASP A 115 1.52 7.29 6.87
C ASP A 115 0.15 7.53 6.23
N THR A 116 -0.15 6.79 5.16
CA THR A 116 -1.42 6.91 4.46
C THR A 116 -2.47 6.10 5.20
N ARG A 117 -3.64 6.71 5.44
CA ARG A 117 -4.68 6.15 6.32
C ARG A 117 -6.03 5.94 5.64
N GLY A 118 -6.32 6.81 4.67
CA GLY A 118 -7.48 6.75 3.80
C GLY A 118 -7.05 6.81 2.34
N LEU A 119 -7.75 6.08 1.48
CA LEU A 119 -7.53 6.03 0.04
C LEU A 119 -8.88 5.96 -0.67
N ALA A 120 -9.07 6.81 -1.68
CA ALA A 120 -10.27 6.82 -2.52
C ALA A 120 -9.94 7.26 -3.95
N SER A 121 -10.77 6.89 -4.92
CA SER A 121 -10.64 7.32 -6.31
C SER A 121 -12.01 7.65 -6.88
N ASP A 122 -12.07 8.64 -7.77
CA ASP A 122 -13.28 8.93 -8.55
C ASP A 122 -13.15 8.58 -10.04
N GLY A 123 -12.07 7.87 -10.39
CA GLY A 123 -11.74 7.52 -11.77
C GLY A 123 -11.02 8.63 -12.55
N THR A 124 -10.94 9.85 -12.01
CA THR A 124 -10.13 10.94 -12.58
C THR A 124 -8.93 11.26 -11.71
N HIS A 125 -9.09 11.18 -10.39
CA HIS A 125 -8.05 11.41 -9.40
C HIS A 125 -8.06 10.31 -8.33
N VAL A 126 -6.88 10.05 -7.77
CA VAL A 126 -6.70 9.30 -6.54
C VAL A 126 -6.48 10.29 -5.40
N TYR A 127 -7.17 10.07 -4.29
CA TYR A 127 -7.18 10.90 -3.09
C TYR A 127 -6.66 10.08 -1.93
N TRP A 128 -5.84 10.69 -1.09
CA TRP A 128 -5.36 10.03 0.12
C TRP A 128 -5.24 11.01 1.28
N SER A 129 -5.56 10.52 2.47
CA SER A 129 -5.29 11.21 3.72
C SER A 129 -3.98 10.69 4.33
N ASN A 130 -3.24 11.59 4.95
CA ASN A 130 -1.98 11.26 5.60
C ASN A 130 -1.73 12.13 6.85
N ASP A 131 -0.82 11.67 7.70
CA ASP A 131 -0.66 12.19 9.06
C ASP A 131 0.03 13.58 9.15
N ARG A 132 0.69 14.08 8.09
CA ARG A 132 1.43 15.37 8.12
C ARG A 132 1.15 16.37 6.99
N ALA A 133 0.54 15.95 5.89
CA ALA A 133 0.11 16.81 4.78
C ALA A 133 -1.42 16.87 4.62
N GLY A 134 -2.17 16.16 5.48
CA GLY A 134 -3.62 16.18 5.49
C GLY A 134 -4.20 15.42 4.32
N LEU A 135 -4.99 16.09 3.47
CA LEU A 135 -5.62 15.48 2.29
C LEU A 135 -4.92 15.96 1.01
N SER A 136 -4.54 15.01 0.16
CA SER A 136 -3.92 15.25 -1.15
C SER A 136 -4.61 14.47 -2.26
N ARG A 137 -4.40 14.89 -3.52
CA ARG A 137 -4.82 14.15 -4.70
C ARG A 137 -3.80 14.18 -5.83
N VAL A 138 -3.92 13.22 -6.74
CA VAL A 138 -3.13 13.13 -7.98
C VAL A 138 -4.03 12.61 -9.12
N PRO A 139 -3.83 13.04 -10.38
CA PRO A 139 -4.54 12.43 -11.51
C PRO A 139 -4.24 10.94 -11.63
N VAL A 140 -5.22 10.13 -12.07
CA VAL A 140 -5.04 8.67 -12.27
C VAL A 140 -4.00 8.32 -13.34
N GLY A 141 -3.63 9.27 -14.20
CA GLY A 141 -2.53 9.13 -15.16
C GLY A 141 -1.16 9.51 -14.60
N GLY A 142 -1.08 9.84 -13.30
CA GLY A 142 0.09 10.46 -12.68
C GLY A 142 0.16 11.96 -12.94
N GLY A 143 1.12 12.63 -12.30
CA GLY A 143 1.35 14.07 -12.46
C GLY A 143 1.67 14.76 -11.14
N ALA A 144 1.44 16.07 -11.10
CA ALA A 144 1.66 16.86 -9.89
C ALA A 144 0.64 16.50 -8.79
N VAL A 145 1.14 16.29 -7.59
CA VAL A 145 0.32 16.14 -6.39
C VAL A 145 -0.27 17.50 -6.01
N GLU A 146 -1.59 17.56 -5.86
CA GLU A 146 -2.30 18.74 -5.36
C GLU A 146 -2.69 18.54 -3.88
N PRO A 147 -2.19 19.37 -2.95
CA PRO A 147 -2.70 19.40 -1.59
C PRO A 147 -4.09 20.05 -1.55
N ILE A 148 -5.02 19.40 -0.85
CA ILE A 148 -6.41 19.89 -0.67
C ILE A 148 -6.60 20.55 0.69
N ALA A 149 -5.94 20.03 1.72
CA ALA A 149 -6.13 20.45 3.12
C ALA A 149 -4.80 20.62 3.87
N ALA A 150 -3.77 21.12 3.20
CA ALA A 150 -2.43 21.26 3.78
C ALA A 150 -2.37 22.29 4.93
N ASP A 151 -3.25 23.29 4.92
CA ASP A 151 -3.38 24.32 5.95
C ASP A 151 -4.13 23.84 7.21
N GLN A 152 -4.78 22.67 7.13
CA GLN A 152 -5.57 22.10 8.22
C GLN A 152 -4.78 21.15 9.12
N VAL A 153 -3.52 20.87 8.77
CA VAL A 153 -2.63 20.08 9.62
C VAL A 153 -2.13 20.96 10.78
N PRO A 154 -2.39 20.61 12.05
CA PRO A 154 -1.95 21.41 13.18
C PRO A 154 -0.43 21.62 13.19
N SER A 155 0.02 22.87 13.40
CA SER A 155 1.45 23.18 13.50
C SER A 155 2.07 22.46 14.71
N GLY A 156 2.90 21.45 14.46
CA GLY A 156 3.68 20.75 15.48
C GLY A 156 3.06 19.49 16.09
N GLY A 157 1.99 18.93 15.50
CA GLY A 157 1.36 17.70 16.02
C GLY A 157 0.90 16.76 14.92
N PHE A 158 1.18 15.47 15.11
CA PHE A 158 0.55 14.38 14.38
C PHE A 158 -0.97 14.55 14.49
N SER A 159 -1.67 14.73 13.37
CA SER A 159 -3.11 14.59 13.32
C SER A 159 -3.38 13.55 12.26
N PRO A 160 -3.44 12.25 12.62
CA PRO A 160 -3.63 11.21 11.65
C PRO A 160 -4.93 11.50 10.90
N GLY A 161 -4.80 11.79 9.59
CA GLY A 161 -5.97 11.84 8.72
C GLY A 161 -6.60 10.46 8.79
N SER A 162 -7.89 10.32 9.08
CA SER A 162 -8.45 8.99 9.34
C SER A 162 -8.90 8.30 8.07
N ASP A 163 -9.74 8.99 7.29
CA ASP A 163 -10.27 8.45 6.06
C ASP A 163 -10.66 9.55 5.07
N VAL A 164 -10.85 9.15 3.81
CA VAL A 164 -11.40 9.98 2.74
C VAL A 164 -12.51 9.21 2.03
N ALA A 165 -13.67 9.86 1.88
CA ALA A 165 -14.81 9.32 1.15
C ALA A 165 -15.28 10.31 0.08
N LEU A 166 -15.79 9.79 -1.04
CA LEU A 166 -16.15 10.58 -2.22
C LEU A 166 -17.60 10.33 -2.59
N ASP A 167 -18.35 11.38 -2.93
CA ASP A 167 -19.58 11.24 -3.72
C ASP A 167 -19.42 11.85 -5.11
N ALA A 168 -20.51 11.97 -5.87
CA ALA A 168 -20.48 12.50 -7.24
C ALA A 168 -19.95 13.96 -7.31
N THR A 169 -20.07 14.71 -6.22
CA THR A 169 -19.89 16.17 -6.21
C THR A 169 -18.87 16.66 -5.19
N HIS A 170 -18.64 15.91 -4.10
CA HIS A 170 -17.83 16.32 -2.96
C HIS A 170 -16.79 15.27 -2.57
N ILE A 171 -15.76 15.78 -1.91
CA ILE A 171 -14.74 15.05 -1.19
C ILE A 171 -15.00 15.28 0.29
N TYR A 172 -14.99 14.21 1.09
CA TYR A 172 -15.15 14.26 2.54
C TYR A 172 -13.91 13.65 3.17
N TRP A 173 -13.37 14.28 4.20
CA TRP A 173 -12.24 13.74 4.96
C TRP A 173 -12.42 14.03 6.43
N ALA A 174 -11.74 13.23 7.24
CA ALA A 174 -11.75 13.38 8.68
C ALA A 174 -10.34 13.36 9.26
N PHE A 175 -10.22 13.99 10.42
CA PHE A 175 -9.02 13.96 11.25
C PHE A 175 -9.38 13.29 12.56
N ARG A 176 -8.69 12.19 12.87
CA ARG A 176 -8.99 11.35 14.03
C ARG A 176 -8.86 12.11 15.35
N ASP A 177 -7.74 12.82 15.50
CA ASP A 177 -7.34 13.39 16.80
C ASP A 177 -7.97 14.76 17.07
N SER A 178 -8.28 15.53 16.02
CA SER A 178 -9.08 16.76 16.17
C SER A 178 -10.58 16.49 16.19
N GLY A 179 -10.99 15.26 15.87
CA GLY A 179 -12.38 14.84 15.84
C GLY A 179 -13.22 15.68 14.88
N THR A 180 -12.67 15.99 13.70
CA THR A 180 -13.33 16.85 12.72
C THR A 180 -13.66 16.11 11.43
N VAL A 181 -14.81 16.45 10.83
CA VAL A 181 -15.16 16.04 9.46
C VAL A 181 -15.31 17.29 8.61
N TRP A 182 -14.74 17.23 7.43
CA TRP A 182 -14.70 18.32 6.46
C TRP A 182 -15.23 17.86 5.12
N ARG A 183 -15.62 18.81 4.27
CA ARG A 183 -15.87 18.55 2.86
C ARG A 183 -15.39 19.68 1.95
N ARG A 184 -15.27 19.36 0.67
CA ARG A 184 -14.99 20.31 -0.41
C ARG A 184 -15.65 19.83 -1.70
N ALA A 185 -16.18 20.74 -2.51
CA ALA A 185 -16.65 20.37 -3.84
C ALA A 185 -15.50 19.92 -4.73
N LYS A 186 -15.71 18.86 -5.53
CA LYS A 186 -14.71 18.34 -6.49
C LYS A 186 -14.33 19.34 -7.57
N ALA A 187 -15.27 20.23 -7.92
CA ALA A 187 -15.05 21.32 -8.85
C ALA A 187 -14.15 22.45 -8.29
N GLY A 188 -13.73 22.36 -7.02
CA GLY A 188 -12.99 23.39 -6.31
C GLY A 188 -13.90 24.26 -5.44
N GLY A 189 -13.33 25.31 -4.84
CA GLY A 189 -13.99 26.13 -3.83
C GLY A 189 -13.42 25.93 -2.42
N PRO A 190 -14.00 26.62 -1.43
CA PRO A 190 -13.54 26.57 -0.04
C PRO A 190 -13.77 25.19 0.58
N THR A 191 -12.96 24.87 1.59
CA THR A 191 -13.22 23.73 2.48
C THR A 191 -14.28 24.14 3.50
N GLU A 192 -15.17 23.21 3.84
CA GLU A 192 -16.26 23.41 4.79
C GLU A 192 -16.09 22.45 5.97
N LEU A 193 -16.07 22.99 7.19
CA LEU A 193 -16.10 22.22 8.42
C LEU A 193 -17.54 21.75 8.68
N LEU A 194 -17.76 20.44 8.75
CA LEU A 194 -19.08 19.86 8.99
C LEU A 194 -19.36 19.62 10.47
N ILE A 195 -18.37 19.10 11.20
CA ILE A 195 -18.53 18.74 12.61
C ILE A 195 -17.20 18.75 13.36
N THR A 196 -17.27 18.98 14.67
CA THR A 196 -16.16 18.90 15.63
C THR A 196 -16.54 18.01 16.83
N GLY A 197 -15.56 17.68 17.67
CA GLY A 197 -15.78 16.91 18.90
C GLY A 197 -16.18 15.45 18.65
N GLN A 198 -15.75 14.90 17.52
CA GLN A 198 -15.91 13.49 17.16
C GLN A 198 -14.57 12.77 17.35
N ASP A 199 -14.07 12.75 18.58
CA ASP A 199 -12.73 12.20 18.84
C ASP A 199 -12.65 10.71 18.47
N GLY A 200 -11.57 10.33 17.80
CA GLY A 200 -11.36 8.93 17.42
C GLY A 200 -12.07 8.51 16.13
N ILE A 201 -12.39 9.44 15.22
CA ILE A 201 -12.93 9.04 13.90
C ILE A 201 -11.93 8.11 13.20
N ASN A 202 -12.36 6.90 12.82
CA ASN A 202 -11.53 5.96 12.06
C ASN A 202 -11.90 5.88 10.58
N ARG A 203 -13.19 5.78 10.28
CA ARG A 203 -13.68 5.52 8.91
C ARG A 203 -14.87 6.38 8.58
N LEU A 204 -15.03 6.69 7.29
CA LEU A 204 -16.16 7.43 6.72
C LEU A 204 -16.90 6.55 5.71
N ALA A 205 -18.23 6.60 5.72
CA ALA A 205 -19.05 6.08 4.62
C ALA A 205 -20.14 7.09 4.24
N LEU A 206 -20.61 7.00 3.01
CA LEU A 206 -21.59 7.94 2.46
C LEU A 206 -22.82 7.18 1.99
N THR A 207 -24.00 7.67 2.37
CA THR A 207 -25.24 7.35 1.66
C THR A 207 -25.50 8.43 0.60
N ALA A 208 -26.65 8.37 -0.08
CA ALA A 208 -27.07 9.44 -0.97
C ALA A 208 -27.18 10.80 -0.24
N THR A 209 -27.59 10.79 1.03
CA THR A 209 -28.00 11.99 1.78
C THR A 209 -27.24 12.22 3.08
N GLU A 210 -26.45 11.26 3.56
CA GLU A 210 -25.78 11.29 4.86
C GLU A 210 -24.29 10.98 4.76
N VAL A 211 -23.53 11.52 5.72
CA VAL A 211 -22.16 11.12 6.06
C VAL A 211 -22.24 10.29 7.34
N LEU A 212 -21.59 9.13 7.37
CA LEU A 212 -21.55 8.21 8.51
C LEU A 212 -20.10 7.99 8.92
N TRP A 213 -19.86 7.77 10.21
CA TRP A 213 -18.53 7.51 10.74
C TRP A 213 -18.54 6.63 11.99
N THR A 214 -17.39 6.02 12.25
CA THR A 214 -17.06 5.29 13.48
C THR A 214 -16.16 6.13 14.37
N ASN A 215 -16.40 6.11 15.68
CA ASN A 215 -15.53 6.69 16.69
C ASN A 215 -15.04 5.58 17.64
N ASP A 216 -13.73 5.35 17.70
CA ASP A 216 -13.17 4.38 18.65
C ASP A 216 -12.96 4.95 20.06
N LEU A 217 -12.68 6.24 20.19
CA LEU A 217 -12.50 6.89 21.50
C LEU A 217 -13.84 7.25 22.19
N LEU A 218 -14.92 7.36 21.40
CA LEU A 218 -16.26 7.66 21.90
C LEU A 218 -17.20 6.44 21.86
N ASP A 219 -16.68 5.27 21.46
CA ASP A 219 -17.39 3.99 21.38
C ASP A 219 -18.76 4.09 20.67
N ASN A 220 -18.81 4.74 19.51
CA ASN A 220 -20.09 4.94 18.83
C ASN A 220 -19.98 4.97 17.30
N VAL A 221 -21.14 4.77 16.66
CA VAL A 221 -21.35 4.92 15.22
C VAL A 221 -22.33 6.05 15.03
N MET A 222 -21.96 7.02 14.20
CA MET A 222 -22.66 8.30 14.07
C MET A 222 -23.01 8.56 12.61
N ARG A 223 -23.98 9.46 12.42
CA ARG A 223 -24.35 9.97 11.10
C ARG A 223 -24.78 11.42 11.15
N MET A 224 -24.71 12.10 10.02
CA MET A 224 -25.34 13.41 9.82
C MET A 224 -25.82 13.60 8.38
N PRO A 225 -26.82 14.46 8.14
CA PRO A 225 -27.18 14.87 6.79
C PRO A 225 -26.01 15.61 6.10
N LYS A 226 -25.76 15.30 4.83
CA LYS A 226 -24.80 16.03 3.98
C LYS A 226 -25.17 17.51 3.84
N ALA A 227 -26.44 17.86 3.91
CA ALA A 227 -26.89 19.25 3.85
C ALA A 227 -26.55 20.07 5.12
N GLY A 228 -25.97 19.44 6.14
CA GLY A 228 -25.77 20.01 7.47
C GLY A 228 -26.92 19.65 8.42
N GLY A 229 -26.65 19.77 9.71
CA GLY A 229 -27.57 19.36 10.79
C GLY A 229 -26.81 18.78 11.98
N ALA A 230 -27.53 18.45 13.04
CA ALA A 230 -26.93 17.81 14.21
C ALA A 230 -26.56 16.35 13.89
N PRO A 231 -25.40 15.85 14.36
CA PRO A 231 -25.08 14.44 14.27
C PRO A 231 -25.98 13.61 15.18
N VAL A 232 -26.31 12.40 14.75
CA VAL A 232 -27.16 11.46 15.49
C VAL A 232 -26.45 10.12 15.61
N ALA A 233 -26.51 9.53 16.80
CA ALA A 233 -25.99 8.19 17.02
C ALA A 233 -26.85 7.13 16.33
N ILE A 234 -26.19 6.25 15.58
CA ILE A 234 -26.75 4.98 15.11
C ILE A 234 -26.63 3.93 16.22
N ALA A 235 -25.47 3.90 16.88
CA ALA A 235 -25.17 2.95 17.94
C ALA A 235 -24.19 3.57 18.96
N THR A 236 -24.33 3.19 20.23
CA THR A 236 -23.46 3.60 21.34
C THR A 236 -22.91 2.37 22.06
N GLY A 237 -21.80 2.51 22.79
CA GLY A 237 -21.15 1.39 23.49
C GLY A 237 -20.55 0.35 22.54
N GLN A 238 -20.04 0.80 21.39
CA GLN A 238 -19.40 0.01 20.36
C GLN A 238 -17.88 0.09 20.54
N THR A 239 -17.39 -0.61 21.55
CA THR A 239 -15.98 -0.57 21.96
C THR A 239 -15.10 -1.12 20.85
N GLY A 240 -14.42 -0.25 20.11
CA GLY A 240 -13.59 -0.64 18.97
C GLY A 240 -14.31 -0.67 17.62
N ALA A 241 -15.30 0.21 17.41
CA ALA A 241 -15.82 0.49 16.08
C ALA A 241 -14.70 1.05 15.17
N TYR A 242 -14.16 0.21 14.30
CA TYR A 242 -13.00 0.55 13.48
C TYR A 242 -13.40 0.88 12.05
N ASP A 243 -13.96 -0.09 11.33
CA ASP A 243 -14.36 0.04 9.93
C ASP A 243 -15.88 0.07 9.75
N LEU A 244 -16.34 0.75 8.69
CA LEU A 244 -17.76 0.77 8.32
C LEU A 244 -17.98 0.70 6.81
N ALA A 245 -19.11 0.13 6.43
CA ALA A 245 -19.64 0.21 5.08
C ALA A 245 -21.16 0.30 5.11
N VAL A 246 -21.75 0.82 4.03
CA VAL A 246 -23.20 1.01 3.91
C VAL A 246 -23.71 0.36 2.63
N ASP A 247 -24.92 -0.16 2.69
CA ASP A 247 -25.73 -0.44 1.49
C ASP A 247 -26.99 0.44 1.48
N ALA A 248 -27.93 0.14 0.58
CA ALA A 248 -29.16 0.92 0.45
C ALA A 248 -30.05 0.90 1.70
N THR A 249 -29.85 -0.04 2.62
CA THR A 249 -30.77 -0.34 3.72
C THR A 249 -30.11 -0.35 5.09
N HIS A 250 -28.83 -0.70 5.18
CA HIS A 250 -28.12 -0.89 6.43
C HIS A 250 -26.74 -0.25 6.42
N VAL A 251 -26.27 0.10 7.61
CA VAL A 251 -24.87 0.35 7.92
C VAL A 251 -24.31 -0.87 8.65
N TYR A 252 -23.08 -1.25 8.31
CA TYR A 252 -22.34 -2.37 8.86
C TYR A 252 -21.04 -1.84 9.43
N TRP A 253 -20.62 -2.34 10.59
CA TRP A 253 -19.34 -1.96 11.17
C TRP A 253 -18.67 -3.13 11.87
N ALA A 254 -17.35 -3.07 11.84
CA ALA A 254 -16.47 -3.96 12.58
C ALA A 254 -16.31 -3.40 14.00
N ASP A 255 -16.77 -4.15 14.99
CA ASP A 255 -16.64 -3.82 16.42
C ASP A 255 -15.59 -4.73 17.03
N GLN A 256 -14.33 -4.36 16.84
CA GLN A 256 -13.19 -5.24 17.05
C GLN A 256 -13.05 -5.67 18.52
N LEU A 257 -13.11 -4.74 19.46
CA LEU A 257 -12.96 -5.05 20.89
C LEU A 257 -14.27 -5.57 21.49
N GLY A 258 -15.42 -5.16 20.93
CA GLY A 258 -16.73 -5.74 21.23
C GLY A 258 -16.97 -7.12 20.61
N GLN A 259 -15.97 -7.66 19.91
CA GLN A 259 -15.90 -8.99 19.32
C GLN A 259 -17.10 -9.32 18.43
N GLY A 260 -17.28 -8.57 17.35
CA GLY A 260 -18.22 -8.97 16.34
C GLY A 260 -18.39 -8.00 15.18
N LEU A 261 -19.08 -8.50 14.16
CA LEU A 261 -19.56 -7.70 13.04
C LEU A 261 -21.01 -7.32 13.31
N ARG A 262 -21.31 -6.03 13.27
CA ARG A 262 -22.62 -5.49 13.62
C ARG A 262 -23.24 -4.76 12.45
N ARG A 263 -24.56 -4.57 12.52
CA ARG A 263 -25.31 -3.74 11.58
C ARG A 263 -26.51 -3.08 12.22
N ALA A 264 -27.02 -2.03 11.59
CA ALA A 264 -28.28 -1.41 11.94
C ALA A 264 -29.01 -0.89 10.68
N PRO A 265 -30.35 -0.86 10.66
CA PRO A 265 -31.09 -0.25 9.56
C PRO A 265 -30.83 1.25 9.48
N LEU A 266 -30.60 1.78 8.27
CA LEU A 266 -30.46 3.22 8.04
C LEU A 266 -31.74 4.00 8.37
N ALA A 267 -32.90 3.36 8.26
CA ALA A 267 -34.18 3.95 8.68
C ALA A 267 -34.33 4.08 10.22
N GLY A 268 -33.35 3.59 10.98
CA GLY A 268 -33.44 3.43 12.43
C GLY A 268 -33.99 2.06 12.82
N GLY A 269 -33.59 1.58 14.00
CA GLY A 269 -33.92 0.25 14.48
C GLY A 269 -32.90 -0.24 15.51
N ALA A 270 -33.07 -1.49 15.94
CA ALA A 270 -32.10 -2.11 16.84
C ALA A 270 -30.80 -2.45 16.11
N VAL A 271 -29.69 -2.40 16.84
CA VAL A 271 -28.41 -2.96 16.40
C VAL A 271 -28.51 -4.49 16.42
N GLU A 272 -28.09 -5.11 15.33
CA GLU A 272 -28.00 -6.56 15.18
C GLU A 272 -26.55 -7.02 15.19
N THR A 273 -26.24 -8.06 15.96
CA THR A 273 -24.97 -8.79 15.83
C THR A 273 -25.08 -9.72 14.64
N LEU A 274 -24.42 -9.36 13.54
CA LEU A 274 -24.39 -10.17 12.34
C LEU A 274 -23.47 -11.37 12.54
N VAL A 275 -22.25 -11.16 13.01
CA VAL A 275 -21.29 -12.23 13.32
C VAL A 275 -20.84 -12.07 14.77
N PRO A 276 -21.12 -13.05 15.65
CA PRO A 276 -20.63 -13.02 17.02
C PRO A 276 -19.18 -13.52 17.11
N GLY A 277 -18.37 -12.91 17.96
CA GLY A 277 -16.96 -13.27 18.18
C GLY A 277 -16.02 -12.73 17.10
N GLY A 278 -14.75 -13.13 17.22
CA GLY A 278 -13.68 -12.71 16.31
C GLY A 278 -13.13 -11.31 16.62
N ALA A 279 -12.24 -10.85 15.75
CA ALA A 279 -11.65 -9.52 15.76
C ALA A 279 -11.73 -8.91 14.35
N PRO A 280 -12.95 -8.66 13.82
CA PRO A 280 -13.08 -8.05 12.50
C PRO A 280 -12.43 -6.66 12.54
N ARG A 281 -11.56 -6.38 11.56
CA ARG A 281 -10.83 -5.10 11.44
C ARG A 281 -11.26 -4.30 10.23
N MET A 282 -11.49 -4.97 9.10
CA MET A 282 -11.90 -4.34 7.85
C MET A 282 -13.11 -5.07 7.27
N LEU A 283 -13.99 -4.35 6.56
CA LEU A 283 -15.13 -4.96 5.89
C LEU A 283 -15.42 -4.37 4.51
N ALA A 284 -16.04 -5.18 3.67
CA ALA A 284 -16.55 -4.76 2.37
C ALA A 284 -17.90 -5.45 2.08
N LEU A 285 -18.71 -4.83 1.23
CA LEU A 285 -20.05 -5.29 0.91
C LEU A 285 -20.21 -5.47 -0.60
N ASP A 286 -20.98 -6.47 -1.00
CA ASP A 286 -21.63 -6.47 -2.31
C ASP A 286 -23.15 -6.55 -2.17
N ALA A 287 -23.86 -6.89 -3.24
CA ALA A 287 -25.32 -6.94 -3.23
C ALA A 287 -25.87 -7.98 -2.25
N THR A 288 -25.15 -9.06 -1.98
CA THR A 288 -25.68 -10.24 -1.26
C THR A 288 -24.94 -10.52 0.04
N ASP A 289 -23.66 -10.20 0.11
CA ASP A 289 -22.77 -10.68 1.14
C ASP A 289 -22.00 -9.57 1.85
N VAL A 290 -21.53 -9.91 3.05
CA VAL A 290 -20.56 -9.15 3.82
C VAL A 290 -19.25 -9.93 3.84
N TYR A 291 -18.15 -9.21 3.59
CA TYR A 291 -16.80 -9.71 3.61
C TYR A 291 -16.04 -9.00 4.71
N TRP A 292 -15.19 -9.71 5.46
CA TRP A 292 -14.36 -9.08 6.48
C TRP A 292 -13.01 -9.76 6.62
N LEU A 293 -12.03 -8.97 7.02
CA LEU A 293 -10.74 -9.44 7.51
C LEU A 293 -10.81 -9.54 9.03
N ASP A 294 -10.49 -10.72 9.56
CA ASP A 294 -10.32 -10.94 10.99
C ASP A 294 -8.83 -10.81 11.35
N GLU A 295 -8.49 -9.89 12.24
CA GLU A 295 -7.11 -9.62 12.64
C GLU A 295 -6.54 -10.70 13.55
N ALA A 296 -7.38 -11.43 14.30
CA ALA A 296 -6.87 -12.47 15.20
C ALA A 296 -6.46 -13.72 14.43
N THR A 297 -7.15 -14.03 13.33
CA THR A 297 -6.85 -15.21 12.51
C THR A 297 -6.08 -14.90 11.23
N GLU A 298 -5.97 -13.64 10.82
CA GLU A 298 -5.39 -13.21 9.54
C GLU A 298 -6.09 -13.88 8.33
N GLU A 299 -7.42 -14.01 8.43
CA GLU A 299 -8.26 -14.65 7.41
C GLU A 299 -9.31 -13.68 6.88
N ILE A 300 -9.66 -13.86 5.60
CA ILE A 300 -10.77 -13.15 4.97
C ILE A 300 -11.96 -14.09 4.88
N PHE A 301 -13.09 -13.65 5.41
CA PHE A 301 -14.34 -14.40 5.43
C PHE A 301 -15.42 -13.74 4.58
N ARG A 302 -16.47 -14.52 4.26
CA ARG A 302 -17.72 -14.06 3.67
C ARG A 302 -18.91 -14.66 4.39
N ARG A 303 -19.98 -13.88 4.53
CA ARG A 303 -21.29 -14.36 4.97
C ARG A 303 -22.44 -13.63 4.27
N PRO A 304 -23.54 -14.33 3.92
CA PRO A 304 -24.73 -13.68 3.39
C PRO A 304 -25.34 -12.66 4.36
N LYS A 305 -25.73 -11.49 3.83
CA LYS A 305 -26.42 -10.44 4.58
C LYS A 305 -27.74 -10.91 5.18
N ALA A 306 -28.44 -11.82 4.50
CA ALA A 306 -29.69 -12.41 4.97
C ALA A 306 -29.51 -13.45 6.09
N GLY A 307 -28.27 -13.75 6.48
CA GLY A 307 -27.94 -14.85 7.37
C GLY A 307 -27.59 -16.12 6.59
N GLY A 308 -26.83 -17.01 7.24
CA GLY A 308 -26.28 -18.20 6.63
C GLY A 308 -24.92 -18.56 7.21
N ALA A 309 -24.28 -19.56 6.61
CA ALA A 309 -22.95 -20.01 7.00
C ALA A 309 -21.88 -18.99 6.60
N THR A 310 -20.86 -18.85 7.46
CA THR A 310 -19.62 -18.16 7.15
C THR A 310 -18.73 -19.06 6.30
N VAL A 311 -18.08 -18.50 5.29
CA VAL A 311 -17.11 -19.18 4.42
C VAL A 311 -15.76 -18.47 4.51
N THR A 312 -14.70 -19.23 4.77
CA THR A 312 -13.31 -18.73 4.69
C THR A 312 -12.90 -18.62 3.22
N LEU A 313 -12.47 -17.43 2.79
CA LEU A 313 -12.03 -17.15 1.42
C LEU A 313 -10.50 -17.11 1.29
N VAL A 314 -9.79 -16.71 2.34
CA VAL A 314 -8.32 -16.61 2.37
C VAL A 314 -7.85 -17.06 3.74
N THR A 315 -6.84 -17.93 3.78
CA THR A 315 -6.25 -18.51 4.99
C THR A 315 -4.81 -18.95 4.71
N GLY A 316 -3.94 -18.89 5.71
CA GLY A 316 -2.55 -19.36 5.62
C GLY A 316 -1.63 -18.54 4.72
N VAL A 317 -1.91 -17.25 4.52
CA VAL A 317 -1.13 -16.34 3.66
C VAL A 317 -0.27 -15.33 4.42
N GLY A 318 -0.15 -15.47 5.74
CA GLY A 318 0.51 -14.49 6.61
C GLY A 318 -0.37 -13.28 6.89
N THR A 319 0.26 -12.19 7.36
CA THR A 319 -0.43 -10.95 7.73
C THR A 319 -1.07 -10.28 6.53
N ILE A 320 -2.36 -9.95 6.64
CA ILE A 320 -3.10 -9.23 5.60
C ILE A 320 -3.27 -7.78 6.02
N TYR A 321 -2.70 -6.85 5.26
CA TYR A 321 -2.75 -5.43 5.60
C TYR A 321 -4.03 -4.74 5.14
N GLY A 322 -4.52 -5.11 3.95
CA GLY A 322 -5.75 -4.58 3.39
C GLY A 322 -6.38 -5.55 2.39
N PHE A 323 -7.68 -5.36 2.16
CA PHE A 323 -8.40 -6.09 1.12
C PHE A 323 -9.42 -5.19 0.44
N ALA A 324 -9.82 -5.60 -0.77
CA ALA A 324 -10.87 -4.96 -1.55
C ALA A 324 -11.61 -6.03 -2.37
N ILE A 325 -12.80 -5.68 -2.85
CA ILE A 325 -13.61 -6.56 -3.70
C ILE A 325 -14.12 -5.81 -4.92
N ASP A 326 -14.31 -6.53 -6.03
CA ASP A 326 -15.11 -6.08 -7.18
C ASP A 326 -16.34 -6.98 -7.36
N GLY A 327 -17.01 -6.94 -8.51
CA GLY A 327 -18.16 -7.80 -8.79
C GLY A 327 -17.86 -9.31 -8.84
N THR A 328 -16.61 -9.72 -9.00
CA THR A 328 -16.19 -11.11 -9.28
C THR A 328 -15.11 -11.62 -8.33
N ASN A 329 -14.21 -10.75 -7.88
CA ASN A 329 -12.94 -11.06 -7.25
C ASN A 329 -12.81 -10.40 -5.87
N LEU A 330 -11.98 -11.04 -5.07
CA LEU A 330 -11.37 -10.53 -3.85
C LEU A 330 -9.90 -10.23 -4.15
N TYR A 331 -9.41 -9.14 -3.59
CA TYR A 331 -8.01 -8.72 -3.65
C TYR A 331 -7.49 -8.46 -2.25
N TRP A 332 -6.23 -8.80 -1.98
CA TRP A 332 -5.61 -8.54 -0.68
C TRP A 332 -4.13 -8.26 -0.82
N THR A 333 -3.57 -7.70 0.25
CA THR A 333 -2.18 -7.29 0.34
C THR A 333 -1.50 -7.97 1.51
N THR A 334 -0.34 -8.59 1.26
CA THR A 334 0.59 -9.13 2.27
C THR A 334 1.85 -8.26 2.32
N ASP A 335 2.92 -8.69 2.99
CA ASP A 335 4.18 -7.94 3.08
C ASP A 335 4.77 -7.60 1.70
N ASP A 336 4.60 -8.49 0.73
CA ASP A 336 5.37 -8.51 -0.51
C ASP A 336 4.52 -8.69 -1.78
N VAL A 337 3.22 -9.01 -1.64
CA VAL A 337 2.36 -9.36 -2.78
C VAL A 337 0.99 -8.68 -2.70
N VAL A 338 0.53 -8.20 -3.86
CA VAL A 338 -0.89 -7.91 -4.13
C VAL A 338 -1.48 -9.11 -4.86
N SER A 339 -2.48 -9.76 -4.26
CA SER A 339 -3.07 -11.00 -4.75
C SER A 339 -4.53 -10.83 -5.17
N ARG A 340 -5.01 -11.74 -6.03
CA ARG A 340 -6.41 -11.85 -6.48
C ARG A 340 -6.91 -13.27 -6.37
N ARG A 341 -8.18 -13.43 -5.98
CA ARG A 341 -8.91 -14.71 -6.05
C ARG A 341 -10.38 -14.49 -6.43
N PRO A 342 -11.01 -15.37 -7.24
CA PRO A 342 -12.45 -15.31 -7.46
C PRO A 342 -13.23 -15.51 -6.15
N LYS A 343 -14.27 -14.70 -5.93
CA LYS A 343 -15.19 -14.83 -4.77
C LYS A 343 -15.89 -16.19 -4.71
N THR A 344 -16.03 -16.86 -5.85
CA THR A 344 -16.62 -18.19 -5.99
C THR A 344 -15.67 -19.32 -5.61
N LEU A 345 -14.38 -19.01 -5.40
CA LEU A 345 -13.31 -19.99 -5.19
C LEU A 345 -13.15 -20.98 -6.35
N ALA A 346 -13.63 -20.63 -7.55
CA ALA A 346 -13.54 -21.46 -8.75
C ALA A 346 -12.09 -21.70 -9.22
N SER A 347 -11.14 -20.87 -8.78
CA SER A 347 -9.71 -21.05 -9.02
C SER A 347 -8.89 -20.67 -7.79
N ALA A 348 -7.62 -21.06 -7.81
CA ALA A 348 -6.63 -20.63 -6.83
C ALA A 348 -6.38 -19.11 -6.93
N ALA A 349 -5.72 -18.59 -5.89
CA ALA A 349 -5.18 -17.23 -5.87
C ALA A 349 -4.10 -17.04 -6.93
N VAL A 350 -3.96 -15.82 -7.43
CA VAL A 350 -2.92 -15.41 -8.38
C VAL A 350 -2.27 -14.11 -7.88
N ALA A 351 -0.95 -14.01 -7.97
CA ALA A 351 -0.21 -12.79 -7.72
C ALA A 351 -0.39 -11.79 -8.88
N LEU A 352 -0.76 -10.55 -8.54
CA LEU A 352 -0.93 -9.46 -9.51
C LEU A 352 0.31 -8.57 -9.62
N ALA A 353 0.97 -8.37 -8.49
CA ALA A 353 2.22 -7.66 -8.34
C ALA A 353 2.96 -8.25 -7.14
N SER A 354 4.26 -8.44 -7.28
CA SER A 354 5.16 -8.94 -6.25
C SER A 354 6.43 -8.08 -6.22
N CYS A 355 7.24 -8.24 -5.16
CA CYS A 355 8.57 -7.63 -5.06
C CYS A 355 8.52 -6.08 -5.05
N PHE A 356 7.82 -5.50 -4.08
CA PHE A 356 8.02 -4.08 -3.74
C PHE A 356 9.42 -3.94 -3.16
N PRO A 357 10.28 -3.00 -3.61
CA PRO A 357 11.67 -2.92 -3.16
C PRO A 357 11.79 -2.93 -1.63
N ASP A 358 12.21 -4.05 -1.08
CA ASP A 358 12.67 -4.43 0.27
C ASP A 358 12.03 -3.93 1.58
N ILE A 359 11.13 -2.93 1.66
CA ILE A 359 10.56 -2.49 2.96
C ILE A 359 9.06 -2.10 2.90
N TYR A 360 8.39 -2.21 1.76
CA TYR A 360 7.11 -1.51 1.53
C TYR A 360 5.89 -2.43 1.51
N ALA A 361 5.32 -2.73 2.67
CA ALA A 361 4.07 -3.48 2.73
C ALA A 361 2.93 -2.66 2.09
N PRO A 362 2.23 -3.18 1.07
CA PRO A 362 1.02 -2.57 0.54
C PRO A 362 -0.05 -2.46 1.63
N TYR A 363 -0.30 -1.23 2.09
CA TYR A 363 -1.17 -0.86 3.19
C TYR A 363 -2.33 -0.04 2.62
N LEU A 364 -3.55 -0.53 2.79
CA LEU A 364 -4.79 0.01 2.19
C LEU A 364 -4.89 -0.28 0.69
N LEU A 365 -5.85 -1.13 0.34
CA LEU A 365 -6.19 -1.48 -1.03
C LEU A 365 -7.58 -0.94 -1.37
N ARG A 366 -7.73 -0.43 -2.60
CA ARG A 366 -9.01 0.02 -3.17
C ARG A 366 -9.14 -0.42 -4.61
N VAL A 367 -10.35 -0.82 -4.98
CA VAL A 367 -10.75 -1.09 -6.37
C VAL A 367 -11.53 0.13 -6.88
N GLN A 368 -11.22 0.60 -8.09
CA GLN A 368 -12.07 1.51 -8.84
C GLN A 368 -12.13 1.05 -10.31
N GLY A 369 -13.30 0.57 -10.73
CA GLY A 369 -13.46 0.00 -12.07
C GLY A 369 -12.53 -1.18 -12.31
N ALA A 370 -11.68 -1.08 -13.33
CA ALA A 370 -10.72 -2.12 -13.71
C ALA A 370 -9.31 -1.93 -13.09
N THR A 371 -9.16 -0.99 -12.15
CA THR A 371 -7.86 -0.62 -11.57
C THR A 371 -7.85 -0.81 -10.06
N LEU A 372 -6.75 -1.36 -9.55
CA LEU A 372 -6.43 -1.44 -8.14
C LEU A 372 -5.49 -0.30 -7.76
N TYR A 373 -5.73 0.30 -6.60
CA TYR A 373 -4.90 1.33 -6.00
C TYR A 373 -4.49 0.90 -4.60
N TRP A 374 -3.24 1.13 -4.24
CA TRP A 374 -2.78 0.94 -2.86
C TRP A 374 -1.76 2.00 -2.46
N ALA A 375 -1.61 2.17 -1.15
CA ALA A 375 -0.49 2.90 -0.59
C ALA A 375 0.54 1.92 -0.03
N THR A 376 1.79 2.35 0.11
CA THR A 376 2.83 1.61 0.83
C THR A 376 3.03 2.21 2.21
N ARG A 377 3.57 1.41 3.15
CA ARG A 377 3.88 1.85 4.51
C ARG A 377 5.34 1.49 4.84
N TYR A 378 6.21 2.47 5.13
CA TYR A 378 7.27 2.47 6.17
C TYR A 378 8.26 3.67 6.02
N LEU A 379 8.90 4.04 7.14
CA LEU A 379 9.38 5.39 7.50
C LEU A 379 10.55 6.06 6.74
N ASN A 380 11.22 5.45 5.75
CA ASN A 380 12.54 5.98 5.34
C ASN A 380 12.92 5.93 3.85
N ALA A 381 12.01 5.67 2.91
CA ALA A 381 12.25 5.96 1.49
C ALA A 381 10.99 5.84 0.64
N ALA A 382 10.95 6.64 -0.44
CA ALA A 382 10.08 6.56 -1.62
C ALA A 382 8.71 5.85 -1.50
N ASP A 383 7.96 6.08 -0.42
CA ASP A 383 6.57 5.67 -0.33
C ASP A 383 5.75 6.25 -1.49
N GLY A 384 4.70 5.56 -1.91
CA GLY A 384 3.86 6.07 -2.98
C GLY A 384 2.49 5.48 -3.11
N ILE A 385 1.61 6.27 -3.73
CA ILE A 385 0.35 5.76 -4.26
C ILE A 385 0.66 5.00 -5.54
N GLN A 386 0.26 3.74 -5.58
CA GLN A 386 0.52 2.81 -6.67
C GLN A 386 -0.79 2.39 -7.33
N GLN A 387 -0.72 1.98 -8.59
CA GLN A 387 -1.85 1.36 -9.27
C GLN A 387 -1.44 0.19 -10.15
N VAL A 388 -2.34 -0.77 -10.36
CA VAL A 388 -2.18 -1.89 -11.30
C VAL A 388 -3.53 -2.25 -11.93
N PRO A 389 -3.59 -2.69 -13.19
CA PRO A 389 -4.82 -3.26 -13.74
C PRO A 389 -5.28 -4.48 -12.92
N ALA A 390 -6.56 -4.53 -12.55
CA ALA A 390 -7.15 -5.60 -11.75
C ALA A 390 -7.16 -6.98 -12.44
N GLN A 391 -6.87 -6.99 -13.74
CA GLN A 391 -6.74 -8.19 -14.58
C GLN A 391 -5.29 -8.55 -14.92
N ALA A 392 -4.30 -7.78 -14.42
CA ALA A 392 -2.89 -8.11 -14.60
C ALA A 392 -2.57 -9.49 -14.01
N THR A 393 -1.53 -10.14 -14.53
CA THR A 393 -0.99 -11.39 -13.97
C THR A 393 0.52 -11.35 -14.11
N CYS A 394 1.23 -11.58 -13.01
CA CYS A 394 2.65 -11.93 -13.08
C CYS A 394 2.73 -13.37 -13.60
N LEU A 395 3.46 -13.60 -14.70
CA LEU A 395 3.67 -14.93 -15.28
C LEU A 395 4.91 -15.61 -14.71
#